data_AF-A0A6J4NBL2-F1
#
_entry.id   AF-A0A6J4NBL2-F1
#
_cell.length_a   1.000
_cell.length_b   1.000
_cell.length_c   1.000
_cell.angle_alpha   90.00
_cell.angle_beta   90.00
_cell.angle_gamma   90.00
#
_symmetry.space_group_name_H-M   'P 1'
#
loop_
_entity.id
_entity.type
_entity.pdbx_description
1 polymer ?
#
loop_
_entity_poly.entity_id
_entity_poly.type
_entity_poly.pdbx_seq_one_letter_code
_entity_poly.pdbx_strand_id
1 'polypeptide(L)' 'MSQIQKSIDVDVPVRTAYDQWTQFESFPQFMSGVESITQ' A
#
# COMPACT_ATOMS: atom_id res chain seq x y z
N MET A 1 -0.85 -9.10 -23.63
CA MET A 1 -0.45 -8.61 -22.29
C MET A 1 -1.67 -7.95 -21.67
N SER A 2 -2.23 -8.50 -20.60
CA SER A 2 -3.35 -7.88 -19.88
C SER A 2 -2.81 -6.98 -18.77
N GLN A 3 -3.23 -5.72 -18.73
CA GLN A 3 -2.96 -4.81 -17.63
C GLN A 3 -4.08 -4.93 -16.60
N ILE A 4 -3.74 -5.03 -15.32
CA ILE A 4 -4.70 -5.04 -14.22
C ILE A 4 -4.56 -3.71 -13.48
N GLN A 5 -5.67 -2.97 -13.36
CA GLN A 5 -5.77 -1.78 -12.54
C GLN A 5 -6.86 -1.97 -11.49
N LYS A 6 -6.56 -1.64 -10.24
CA LYS A 6 -7.52 -1.62 -9.12
C LYS A 6 -7.33 -0.33 -8.34
N SER A 7 -8.42 0.22 -7.84
CA SER A 7 -8.45 1.42 -7.00
C SER A 7 -9.37 1.17 -5.81
N ILE A 8 -9.07 1.83 -4.70
CA ILE A 8 -9.89 1.87 -3.49
C ILE A 8 -9.93 3.31 -3.00
N ASP A 9 -11.06 3.71 -2.41
CA ASP A 9 -11.17 4.99 -1.72
C ASP A 9 -10.80 4.80 -0.25
N VAL A 10 -10.02 5.73 0.29
CA VAL A 10 -9.54 5.70 1.68
C VAL A 10 -9.77 7.06 2.33
N ASP A 11 -10.43 7.06 3.50
CA ASP A 11 -10.82 8.28 4.23
C ASP A 11 -9.69 8.81 5.12
N VAL A 12 -8.52 9.06 4.51
CA VAL A 12 -7.37 9.65 5.19
C VAL A 12 -6.82 10.83 4.39
N PRO A 13 -6.18 11.83 5.03
CA PRO A 13 -5.48 12.88 4.30
C PRO A 13 -4.46 12.30 3.32
N VAL A 14 -4.33 12.92 2.14
CA VAL A 14 -3.43 12.42 1.08
C VAL A 14 -2.00 12.24 1.59
N ARG A 15 -1.55 13.14 2.48
CA ARG A 15 -0.22 13.08 3.07
C ARG A 15 -0.02 11.83 3.92
N THR A 16 -1.03 11.45 4.71
CA THR A 16 -1.02 10.23 5.52
C THR A 16 -0.90 8.99 4.63
N ALA A 17 -1.65 8.94 3.52
CA ALA A 17 -1.54 7.84 2.56
C ALA A 17 -0.14 7.77 1.93
N TYR A 18 0.42 8.91 1.50
CA TYR A 18 1.76 8.99 0.93
C TYR A 18 2.85 8.56 1.92
N ASP A 19 2.79 9.06 3.15
CA ASP A 19 3.81 8.74 4.17
C ASP A 19 3.78 7.25 4.52
N GLN A 20 2.61 6.60 4.51
CA GLN A 20 2.54 5.15 4.75
C GLN A 20 3.00 4.35 3.54
N TRP A 21 2.71 4.82 2.32
CA TRP A 21 3.13 4.16 1.09
C TRP A 21 4.66 4.12 0.93
N THR A 22 5.39 5.12 1.43
CA THR A 22 6.86 5.14 1.35
C THR A 22 7.55 4.24 2.38
N GLN A 23 6.79 3.69 3.35
CA GLN A 23 7.29 2.79 4.37
C GLN A 23 6.99 1.33 4.01
N PHE A 24 7.68 0.80 2.99
CA PHE A 24 7.38 -0.52 2.43
C PHE A 24 7.37 -1.65 3.46
N GLU A 25 8.30 -1.65 4.42
CA GLU A 25 8.37 -2.70 5.45
C GLU A 25 7.13 -2.74 6.37
N SER A 26 6.29 -1.70 6.37
CA SER A 26 5.04 -1.66 7.11
C SER A 26 3.86 -2.33 6.39
N PHE A 27 3.98 -2.64 5.09
CA PHE A 27 2.89 -3.14 4.26
C PHE A 27 2.24 -4.44 4.77
N PRO A 28 2.99 -5.42 5.32
CA PRO A 28 2.39 -6.62 5.90
C PRO A 28 1.36 -6.35 7.00
N GLN A 29 1.42 -5.19 7.66
CA GLN A 29 0.49 -4.85 8.75
C GLN A 29 -0.92 -4.52 8.26
N PHE A 30 -1.08 -4.14 6.99
CA PHE A 30 -2.37 -3.70 6.43
C PHE A 30 -2.71 -4.31 5.07
N MET A 31 -1.80 -5.09 4.48
CA MET A 31 -2.04 -5.83 3.24
C MET A 31 -1.92 -7.34 3.50
N SER A 32 -3.05 -8.04 3.53
CA SER A 32 -3.10 -9.48 3.80
C SER A 32 -2.36 -10.35 2.78
N GLY A 33 -2.10 -9.83 1.58
CA GLY A 33 -1.35 -10.53 0.52
C GLY A 33 0.17 -10.33 0.59
N VAL A 34 0.69 -9.58 1.56
CA VAL A 34 2.11 -9.25 1.67
C VAL A 34 2.69 -9.87 2.94
N GLU A 35 3.67 -10.77 2.80
CA GLU A 35 4.30 -11.45 3.94
C GLU A 35 5.47 -10.67 4.52
N SER A 36 6.35 -10.13 3.68
CA SER A 36 7.47 -9.28 4.09
C SER A 36 7.92 -8.39 2.94
N ILE A 37 8.49 -7.24 3.27
CA ILE A 37 9.26 -6.41 2.34
C ILE A 37 10.59 -6.07 3.01
N THR A 38 11.68 -6.11 2.25
CA THR A 38 13.01 -5.65 2.65
C THR A 38 13.51 -4.71 1.57
N GLN A 39 13.99 -3.53 1.95
CA GLN A 39 14.47 -2.50 1.03
C GLN A 39 15.99 -2.43 0.98
#